data_AF-A0ABD2GT74-F1
#
_entry.id   AF-A0ABD2GT74-F1
#
_cell.length_a   1.000
_cell.length_b   1.000
_cell.length_c   1.000
_cell.angle_alpha   90.00
_cell.angle_beta   90.00
_cell.angle_gamma   90.00
#
_symmetry.space_group_name_H-M   'P 1'
#
loop_
_entity.id
_entity.type
_entity.pdbx_description
1 polymer ?
#
loop_
_entity_poly.entity_id
_entity_poly.type
_entity_poly.pdbx_seq_one_letter_code
_entity_poly.pdbx_strand_id
1 'polypeptide(L)'
;MASLLGDHLFQFSDQGPPPSKDFFQLIVSRNEVILTSWTISVRLGCRGAAPKQQKISHHDFLHQKKLQREVKALFGDRILEHTKLLCQGKFDYLERLTDDILLKILANLELKDTTQLAQVSQRFREICDSEKFWEQTVRNGCADFTRDMEGIAGAMGWRKMFFTFFHTSGRKGQQ
;
A
#
# COMPACT_ATOMS: atom_id res chain seq x y z
N MET A 1 10.12 -4.98 16.89
CA MET A 1 9.60 -4.69 15.53
C MET A 1 8.13 -4.21 15.51
N ALA A 2 7.47 -4.03 16.66
CA ALA A 2 6.04 -3.67 16.77
C ALA A 2 5.71 -2.17 16.61
N SER A 3 6.68 -1.31 16.27
CA SER A 3 6.50 0.15 16.16
C SER A 3 6.02 0.63 14.79
N LEU A 4 6.13 -0.19 13.74
CA LEU A 4 5.78 0.18 12.35
C LEU A 4 4.31 -0.09 11.99
N LEU A 5 3.63 -0.94 12.75
CA LEU A 5 2.24 -1.26 12.50
C LEU A 5 1.36 -0.17 13.12
N GLY A 6 0.38 0.38 12.40
CA GLY A 6 -0.62 1.24 13.03
C GLY A 6 -1.53 0.43 13.96
N ASP A 7 -2.45 1.10 14.66
CA ASP A 7 -3.51 0.39 15.39
C ASP A 7 -4.46 -0.33 14.42
N HIS A 8 -4.75 0.31 13.29
CA HIS A 8 -5.48 -0.25 12.17
C HIS A 8 -4.53 -0.64 11.05
N LEU A 9 -4.58 -1.90 10.66
CA LEU A 9 -3.74 -2.48 9.61
C LEU A 9 -4.40 -2.36 8.25
N PHE A 10 -5.71 -2.55 8.19
CA PHE A 10 -6.47 -2.51 6.96
C PHE A 10 -7.89 -2.02 7.25
N GLN A 11 -8.42 -1.22 6.35
CA GLN A 11 -9.79 -0.74 6.40
C GLN A 11 -10.40 -0.82 5.00
N PHE A 12 -11.58 -1.39 4.93
CA PHE A 12 -12.39 -1.43 3.72
C PHE A 12 -13.83 -1.08 4.06
N SER A 13 -14.54 -0.43 3.15
CA SER A 13 -15.94 -0.06 3.38
C SER A 13 -16.69 -0.13 2.06
N ASP A 14 -17.90 -0.68 2.10
CA ASP A 14 -18.72 -0.85 0.91
C ASP A 14 -20.21 -0.86 1.26
N GLN A 15 -21.03 -0.62 0.23
CA GLN A 15 -22.47 -0.80 0.31
C GLN A 15 -22.84 -2.25 0.00
N GLY A 16 -23.70 -2.82 0.82
CA GLY A 16 -24.22 -4.17 0.62
C GLY A 16 -24.97 -4.30 -0.71
N PRO A 17 -25.00 -5.51 -1.29
CA PRO A 17 -25.68 -5.74 -2.54
C PRO A 17 -27.19 -5.42 -2.43
N PRO A 18 -27.84 -5.05 -3.54
CA PRO A 18 -29.29 -4.93 -3.58
C PRO A 18 -29.96 -6.21 -3.03
N PRO A 19 -31.06 -6.10 -2.25
CA PRO A 19 -31.89 -4.91 -2.08
C PRO A 19 -31.65 -4.06 -0.82
N SER A 20 -30.86 -4.50 0.16
CA SER A 20 -30.79 -3.81 1.46
C SER A 20 -30.08 -2.46 1.40
N LYS A 21 -29.04 -2.34 0.55
CA LYS A 21 -28.21 -1.11 0.42
C LYS A 21 -27.63 -0.63 1.76
N ASP A 22 -27.52 -1.53 2.74
CA ASP A 22 -26.91 -1.27 4.05
C ASP A 22 -25.43 -0.95 3.87
N PHE A 23 -24.84 -0.20 4.80
CA PHE A 23 -23.43 0.15 4.74
C PHE A 23 -22.61 -0.77 5.65
N PHE A 24 -21.45 -1.21 5.18
CA PHE A 24 -20.57 -2.11 5.91
C PHE A 24 -19.14 -1.57 5.93
N GLN A 25 -18.47 -1.75 7.07
CA GLN A 25 -17.07 -1.41 7.26
C GLN A 25 -16.35 -2.59 7.89
N LEU A 26 -15.26 -3.01 7.26
CA LEU A 26 -14.33 -3.99 7.77
C LEU A 26 -13.04 -3.28 8.21
N ILE A 27 -12.65 -3.48 9.47
CA ILE A 27 -11.39 -2.99 10.02
C ILE A 27 -10.62 -4.19 10.56
N VAL A 28 -9.37 -4.34 10.12
CA VAL A 28 -8.42 -5.29 10.69
C VAL A 28 -7.44 -4.49 11.54
N SER A 29 -7.50 -4.70 12.84
CA SER A 29 -6.56 -4.11 13.80
C SER A 29 -5.38 -5.06 14.03
N ARG A 30 -4.49 -4.75 14.97
CA ARG A 30 -3.34 -5.63 15.26
C ARG A 30 -3.73 -7.03 15.75
N ASN A 31 -4.83 -7.14 16.49
CA ASN A 31 -5.22 -8.39 17.18
C ASN A 31 -6.64 -8.85 16.83
N GLU A 32 -7.44 -7.98 16.20
CA GLU A 32 -8.88 -8.17 16.05
C GLU A 32 -9.35 -7.77 14.65
N VAL A 33 -10.36 -8.49 14.16
CA VAL A 33 -11.17 -8.12 13.01
C VAL A 33 -12.49 -7.55 13.52
N ILE A 34 -12.85 -6.37 13.02
CA ILE A 34 -14.05 -5.64 13.39
C ILE A 34 -14.89 -5.47 12.13
N LEU A 35 -16.10 -6.03 12.16
CA LEU A 35 -17.12 -5.81 11.13
C LEU A 35 -18.21 -4.93 11.72
N THR A 36 -18.39 -3.74 11.16
CA THR A 36 -19.46 -2.82 11.55
C THR A 36 -20.47 -2.71 10.41
N SER A 37 -21.74 -2.75 10.76
CA SER A 37 -22.86 -2.67 9.81
C SER A 37 -23.85 -1.59 10.24
N TRP A 38 -24.31 -0.80 9.28
CA TRP A 38 -25.33 0.23 9.45
C TRP A 38 -26.52 -0.12 8.59
N THR A 39 -27.66 -0.31 9.25
CA THR A 39 -28.92 -0.54 8.54
C THR A 39 -29.44 0.78 7.98
N ILE A 40 -29.56 0.88 6.66
CA ILE A 40 -30.03 2.09 5.98
C ILE A 40 -31.49 1.88 5.59
N SER A 41 -32.41 2.41 6.41
CA SER A 41 -33.85 2.27 6.19
C SER A 41 -34.55 3.61 6.09
N VAL A 42 -35.46 3.71 5.11
CA VAL A 42 -36.38 4.85 4.95
C VAL A 42 -37.57 4.73 5.92
N ARG A 43 -37.82 3.54 6.48
CA ARG A 43 -38.93 3.30 7.41
C ARG A 43 -38.66 3.99 8.74
N LEU A 44 -39.61 4.80 9.21
CA LEU A 44 -39.48 5.61 10.43
C LEU A 44 -39.01 4.80 11.64
N GLY A 45 -39.52 3.57 11.83
CA GLY A 45 -39.19 2.73 12.99
C GLY A 45 -37.76 2.17 13.02
N CYS A 46 -37.03 2.18 11.90
CA CYS A 46 -35.64 1.72 11.82
C CYS A 46 -34.66 2.87 11.53
N ARG A 47 -35.17 4.10 11.43
CA ARG A 47 -34.38 5.30 11.11
C ARG A 47 -33.54 5.67 12.33
N GLY A 48 -32.22 5.71 12.16
CA GLY A 48 -31.29 6.03 13.25
C GLY A 48 -30.96 4.86 14.17
N ALA A 49 -31.21 3.61 13.75
CA ALA A 49 -30.72 2.45 14.48
C ALA A 49 -29.20 2.51 14.65
N ALA A 50 -28.71 2.17 15.85
CA ALA A 50 -27.28 2.15 16.13
C ALA A 50 -26.57 1.08 15.28
N PRO A 51 -25.31 1.33 14.88
CA PRO A 51 -24.52 0.35 14.15
C PRO A 51 -24.33 -0.93 14.96
N LYS A 52 -24.38 -2.07 14.27
CA LYS A 52 -24.04 -3.37 14.85
C LYS A 52 -22.57 -3.63 14.59
N GLN A 53 -21.83 -3.92 15.65
CA GLN A 53 -20.41 -4.21 15.57
C GLN A 53 -20.12 -5.62 16.07
N GLN A 54 -19.42 -6.40 15.25
CA GLN A 54 -18.88 -7.70 15.62
C GLN A 54 -17.36 -7.60 15.67
N LYS A 55 -16.77 -7.88 16.83
CA LYS A 55 -15.32 -7.96 17.03
C LYS A 55 -14.93 -9.41 17.27
N ILE A 56 -13.84 -9.85 16.66
CA ILE A 56 -13.35 -11.21 16.78
C ILE A 56 -11.82 -11.20 16.74
N SER A 57 -11.19 -12.11 17.49
CA SER A 57 -9.73 -12.27 17.43
C SER A 57 -9.29 -12.79 16.05
N HIS A 58 -8.02 -12.57 15.68
CA HIS A 58 -7.47 -13.13 14.45
C HIS A 58 -7.56 -14.67 14.40
N HIS A 59 -7.29 -15.33 15.52
CA HIS A 59 -7.40 -16.79 15.63
C HIS A 59 -8.83 -17.25 15.36
N ASP A 60 -9.81 -16.65 16.02
CA ASP A 60 -11.20 -17.06 15.89
C ASP A 60 -11.77 -16.73 14.51
N PHE A 61 -11.34 -15.62 13.89
CA PHE A 61 -11.70 -15.27 12.52
C PHE A 61 -11.27 -16.36 11.54
N LEU A 62 -10.07 -16.92 11.69
CA LEU A 62 -9.55 -17.98 10.83
C LEU A 62 -10.37 -19.28 10.92
N HIS A 63 -10.96 -19.57 12.08
CA HIS A 63 -11.79 -20.76 12.28
C HIS A 63 -13.28 -20.53 11.98
N GLN A 64 -13.76 -19.28 12.04
CA GLN A 64 -15.18 -18.97 11.89
C GLN A 64 -15.62 -18.84 10.42
N LYS A 65 -15.93 -19.97 9.78
CA LYS A 65 -16.40 -20.04 8.37
C LYS A 65 -17.67 -19.22 8.07
N LYS A 66 -18.52 -18.94 9.06
CA LYS A 66 -19.74 -18.13 8.86
C LYS A 66 -19.39 -16.67 8.54
N LEU A 67 -18.55 -16.05 9.36
CA LEU A 67 -18.14 -14.66 9.19
C LEU A 67 -17.27 -14.49 7.94
N GLN A 68 -16.41 -15.46 7.63
CA GLN A 68 -15.65 -15.44 6.36
C GLN A 68 -16.56 -15.44 5.12
N ARG A 69 -17.66 -16.23 5.15
CA ARG A 69 -18.63 -16.23 4.05
C ARG A 69 -19.37 -14.90 3.93
N GLU A 70 -19.67 -14.26 5.06
CA GLU A 70 -20.28 -12.93 5.09
C GLU A 70 -19.34 -11.87 4.51
N VAL A 71 -18.09 -11.81 4.97
CA VAL A 71 -17.04 -10.92 4.42
C VAL A 71 -16.86 -11.16 2.92
N LYS A 72 -16.83 -12.42 2.47
CA LYS A 72 -16.77 -12.76 1.04
C LYS A 72 -17.97 -12.25 0.26
N ALA A 73 -19.18 -12.43 0.79
CA ALA A 73 -20.41 -12.01 0.12
C ALA A 73 -20.52 -10.48 0.02
N LEU A 74 -20.00 -9.76 1.01
CA LEU A 74 -20.03 -8.30 1.07
C LEU A 74 -18.91 -7.64 0.26
N PHE A 75 -17.67 -8.13 0.39
CA PHE A 75 -16.47 -7.44 -0.12
C PHE A 75 -15.71 -8.24 -1.19
N GLY A 76 -16.15 -9.46 -1.50
CA GLY A 76 -15.52 -10.34 -2.47
C GLY A 76 -14.33 -11.15 -1.95
N ASP A 77 -13.84 -12.04 -2.81
CA ASP A 77 -12.78 -13.00 -2.48
C ASP A 77 -11.43 -12.33 -2.18
N ARG A 78 -11.07 -11.28 -2.91
CA ARG A 78 -9.79 -10.59 -2.74
C ARG A 78 -9.62 -10.01 -1.34
N ILE A 79 -10.68 -9.38 -0.82
CA ILE A 79 -10.67 -8.76 0.51
C ILE A 79 -10.67 -9.82 1.61
N LEU A 80 -11.41 -10.92 1.42
CA LEU A 80 -11.37 -12.05 2.35
C LEU A 80 -9.96 -12.62 2.46
N GLU A 81 -9.32 -12.94 1.33
CA GLU A 81 -7.98 -13.54 1.33
C GLU A 81 -6.95 -12.59 1.92
N HIS A 82 -7.00 -11.30 1.58
CA HIS A 82 -6.14 -10.30 2.21
C HIS A 82 -6.34 -10.24 3.73
N THR A 83 -7.60 -10.23 4.20
CA THR A 83 -7.92 -10.24 5.65
C THR A 83 -7.37 -11.48 6.36
N LYS A 84 -7.45 -12.66 5.73
CA LYS A 84 -6.87 -13.90 6.27
C LYS A 84 -5.35 -13.83 6.36
N LEU A 85 -4.67 -13.29 5.35
CA LEU A 85 -3.21 -13.11 5.37
C LEU A 85 -2.79 -12.21 6.53
N LEU A 86 -3.52 -11.11 6.76
CA LEU A 86 -3.28 -10.23 7.92
C LEU A 86 -3.52 -10.97 9.25
N CYS A 87 -4.59 -11.77 9.35
CA CYS A 87 -4.85 -12.58 10.56
C CYS A 87 -3.76 -13.63 10.83
N GLN A 88 -3.09 -14.13 9.77
CA GLN A 88 -1.96 -15.04 9.86
C GLN A 88 -0.63 -14.34 10.18
N GLY A 89 -0.62 -13.02 10.37
CA GLY A 89 0.58 -12.24 10.66
C GLY A 89 1.41 -11.88 9.43
N LYS A 90 0.88 -12.05 8.22
CA LYS A 90 1.53 -11.62 6.97
C LYS A 90 1.16 -10.16 6.71
N PHE A 91 2.05 -9.26 7.11
CA PHE A 91 1.87 -7.83 6.96
C PHE A 91 2.82 -7.25 5.91
N ASP A 92 2.35 -6.26 5.18
CA ASP A 92 3.15 -5.50 4.21
C ASP A 92 4.05 -4.49 4.95
N TYR A 93 5.13 -4.97 5.56
CA TYR A 93 6.05 -4.14 6.33
C TYR A 93 6.78 -3.11 5.45
N LEU A 94 7.10 -3.49 4.20
CA LEU A 94 7.79 -2.62 3.26
C LEU A 94 6.97 -1.35 2.96
N GLU A 95 5.67 -1.52 2.76
CA GLU A 95 4.72 -0.42 2.56
C GLU A 95 4.44 0.42 3.80
N ARG A 96 5.02 0.09 4.96
CA ARG A 96 4.87 0.87 6.21
C ARG A 96 6.15 1.55 6.67
N LEU A 97 7.27 1.31 5.98
CA LEU A 97 8.53 1.99 6.26
C LEU A 97 8.41 3.48 5.94
N THR A 98 9.13 4.32 6.68
CA THR A 98 9.29 5.75 6.34
C THR A 98 9.97 5.92 4.99
N ASP A 99 9.59 6.96 4.25
CA ASP A 99 10.11 7.21 2.90
C ASP A 99 11.65 7.24 2.86
N ASP A 100 12.33 7.82 3.87
CA ASP A 100 13.79 7.88 3.90
C ASP A 100 14.49 6.51 3.93
N ILE A 101 13.90 5.54 4.64
CA ILE A 101 14.43 4.17 4.70
C ILE A 101 14.10 3.45 3.41
N LEU A 102 12.87 3.63 2.92
CA LEU A 102 12.43 2.98 1.70
C LEU A 102 13.24 3.46 0.49
N LEU A 103 13.49 4.77 0.38
CA LEU A 103 14.36 5.36 -0.64
C LEU A 103 15.76 4.75 -0.63
N LYS A 104 16.37 4.60 0.56
CA LYS A 104 17.68 3.92 0.68
C LYS A 104 17.64 2.49 0.21
N ILE A 105 16.58 1.73 0.52
CA ILE A 105 16.43 0.35 0.02
C ILE A 105 16.31 0.36 -1.51
N LEU A 106 15.43 1.21 -2.06
CA LEU A 106 15.18 1.32 -3.49
C LEU A 106 16.41 1.76 -4.28
N ALA A 107 17.21 2.68 -3.75
CA ALA A 107 18.41 3.19 -4.41
C ALA A 107 19.55 2.15 -4.51
N ASN A 108 19.42 1.00 -3.82
CA ASN A 108 20.33 -0.13 -3.95
C ASN A 108 19.81 -1.23 -4.90
N LEU A 109 18.59 -1.09 -5.43
CA LEU A 109 18.02 -2.02 -6.40
C LEU A 109 18.38 -1.63 -7.83
N GLU A 110 18.41 -2.62 -8.72
CA GLU A 110 18.51 -2.35 -10.15
C GLU A 110 17.25 -1.61 -10.64
N LEU A 111 17.40 -0.73 -11.63
CA LEU A 111 16.27 0.01 -12.21
C LEU A 111 15.17 -0.90 -12.75
N LYS A 112 15.53 -2.10 -13.22
CA LYS A 112 14.53 -3.08 -13.66
C LYS A 112 13.63 -3.50 -12.50
N ASP A 113 14.19 -3.74 -11.32
CA ASP A 113 13.45 -4.20 -10.15
C ASP A 113 12.62 -3.07 -9.54
N THR A 114 13.12 -1.83 -9.57
CA THR A 114 12.35 -0.66 -9.12
C THR A 114 11.12 -0.41 -10.00
N THR A 115 11.21 -0.68 -11.31
CA THR A 115 10.03 -0.60 -12.19
C THR A 115 8.99 -1.69 -11.93
N GLN A 116 9.41 -2.88 -11.49
CA GLN A 116 8.47 -3.92 -11.06
C GLN A 116 7.82 -3.53 -9.74
N LEU A 117 8.60 -3.00 -8.79
CA LEU A 117 8.09 -2.57 -7.49
C LEU A 117 7.10 -1.40 -7.60
N ALA A 118 7.34 -0.47 -8.53
CA ALA A 118 6.40 0.62 -8.85
C ALA A 118 5.03 0.14 -9.38
N GLN A 119 4.92 -1.12 -9.80
CA GLN A 119 3.66 -1.73 -10.25
C GLN A 119 2.91 -2.42 -9.12
N VAL A 120 3.54 -2.65 -7.96
CA VAL A 120 2.94 -3.37 -6.82
C VAL A 120 1.91 -2.51 -6.10
N SER A 121 2.20 -1.23 -5.86
CA SER A 121 1.25 -0.31 -5.24
C SER A 121 1.46 1.14 -5.66
N GLN A 122 0.43 1.96 -5.42
CA GLN A 122 0.48 3.39 -5.71
C GLN A 122 1.59 4.09 -4.91
N ARG A 123 1.81 3.69 -3.65
CA ARG A 123 2.87 4.25 -2.81
C ARG A 123 4.26 4.02 -3.41
N PHE A 124 4.55 2.79 -3.85
CA PHE A 124 5.83 2.51 -4.51
C PHE A 124 5.97 3.27 -5.82
N ARG A 125 4.88 3.42 -6.59
CA ARG A 125 4.89 4.22 -7.81
C ARG A 125 5.30 5.67 -7.53
N GLU A 126 4.65 6.30 -6.56
CA GLU A 126 4.93 7.69 -6.17
C GLU A 126 6.39 7.88 -5.71
N ILE A 127 6.93 6.94 -4.94
CA ILE A 127 8.31 7.01 -4.48
C ILE A 127 9.31 6.77 -5.62
N CYS A 128 9.09 5.78 -6.48
CA CYS A 128 9.95 5.52 -7.64
C CYS A 128 9.90 6.65 -8.69
N ASP A 129 8.78 7.38 -8.77
CA ASP A 129 8.65 8.55 -9.65
C ASP A 129 9.17 9.85 -9.00
N SER A 130 9.57 9.82 -7.72
CA SER A 130 10.00 11.01 -6.98
C SER A 130 11.41 11.50 -7.37
N GLU A 131 11.60 12.82 -7.40
CA GLU A 131 12.91 13.43 -7.66
C GLU A 131 13.97 13.02 -6.64
N LYS A 132 13.58 12.78 -5.37
CA LYS A 132 14.47 12.29 -4.31
C LYS A 132 15.06 10.90 -4.63
N PHE A 133 14.26 10.01 -5.20
CA PHE A 133 14.72 8.69 -5.61
C PHE A 133 15.77 8.80 -6.73
N TRP A 134 15.50 9.61 -7.75
CA TRP A 134 16.41 9.81 -8.87
C TRP A 134 17.70 10.53 -8.44
N GLU A 135 17.60 11.50 -7.53
CA GLU A 135 18.77 12.13 -6.91
C GLU A 135 19.67 11.10 -6.22
N GLN A 136 19.11 10.23 -5.36
CA GLN A 136 19.89 9.20 -4.69
C GLN A 136 20.50 8.19 -5.68
N THR A 137 19.76 7.83 -6.72
CA THR A 137 20.24 6.91 -7.77
C THR A 137 21.46 7.49 -8.50
N VAL A 138 21.40 8.77 -8.88
CA VAL A 138 22.52 9.46 -9.54
C VAL A 138 23.71 9.62 -8.58
N ARG A 139 23.47 10.04 -7.34
CA ARG A 139 24.53 10.22 -6.33
C ARG A 139 25.24 8.91 -5.99
N ASN A 140 24.52 7.79 -5.92
CA ASN A 140 25.11 6.48 -5.64
C ASN A 140 25.86 5.91 -6.85
N GLY A 141 25.41 6.22 -8.07
CA GLY A 141 26.02 5.72 -9.31
C GLY A 141 27.19 6.54 -9.84
N CYS A 142 27.38 7.77 -9.36
CA CYS A 142 28.43 8.68 -9.82
C CYS A 142 29.48 8.91 -8.71
N ALA A 143 30.68 8.38 -8.90
CA ALA A 143 31.79 8.58 -7.95
C ALA A 143 32.28 10.05 -7.91
N ASP A 144 32.21 10.77 -9.03
CA ASP A 144 32.70 12.14 -9.19
C ASP A 144 31.55 13.16 -9.30
N PHE A 145 30.71 13.17 -8.26
CA PHE A 145 29.56 14.08 -8.20
C PHE A 145 30.02 15.55 -8.11
N THR A 146 29.56 16.39 -9.06
CA THR A 146 30.00 17.80 -9.20
C THR A 146 28.85 18.79 -8.97
N ARG A 147 29.14 20.00 -8.46
CA ARG A 147 28.13 21.07 -8.24
C ARG A 147 27.37 21.47 -9.52
N ASP A 148 28.00 21.38 -10.68
CA ASP A 148 27.35 21.64 -11.96
C ASP A 148 26.22 20.65 -12.24
N MET A 149 26.35 19.39 -11.77
CA MET A 149 25.29 18.39 -11.88
C MET A 149 24.08 18.77 -11.02
N GLU A 150 24.28 19.34 -9.83
CA GLU A 150 23.17 19.86 -9.01
C GLU A 150 22.46 21.02 -9.73
N GLY A 151 23.21 21.93 -10.35
CA GLY A 151 22.64 23.04 -11.12
C GLY A 151 21.80 22.57 -12.32
N ILE A 152 22.32 21.61 -13.08
CA ILE A 152 21.59 21.03 -14.22
C ILE A 152 20.35 20.26 -13.72
N ALA A 153 20.47 19.49 -12.64
CA ALA A 153 19.34 18.74 -12.07
C ALA A 153 18.26 19.69 -11.54
N GLY A 154 18.64 20.80 -10.91
CA GLY A 154 17.68 21.84 -10.49
C GLY A 154 16.93 22.47 -11.66
N ALA A 155 17.56 22.57 -12.84
CA ALA A 155 16.94 23.15 -14.03
C ALA A 155 16.06 22.16 -14.82
N MET A 156 16.45 20.88 -14.92
CA MET A 156 15.75 19.90 -15.77
C MET A 156 15.04 18.75 -15.03
N GLY A 157 15.37 18.53 -13.76
CA GLY A 157 14.96 17.38 -12.95
C GLY A 157 15.97 16.24 -12.98
N TRP A 158 16.16 15.59 -11.83
CA TRP A 158 17.04 14.43 -11.60
C TRP A 158 16.68 13.25 -12.50
N ARG A 159 15.39 12.97 -12.66
CA ARG A 159 14.95 11.87 -13.53
C ARG A 159 15.39 12.08 -14.98
N LYS A 160 15.18 13.29 -15.51
CA LYS A 160 15.56 13.59 -16.90
C LYS A 160 17.08 13.56 -17.06
N MET A 161 17.81 14.16 -16.11
CA MET A 161 19.28 14.09 -16.08
C MET A 161 19.78 12.64 -16.15
N PHE A 162 19.19 11.73 -15.36
CA PHE A 162 19.57 10.32 -15.37
C PHE A 162 19.45 9.70 -16.77
N PHE A 163 18.30 9.86 -17.42
CA PHE A 163 18.07 9.29 -18.75
C PHE A 163 18.92 9.94 -19.85
N THR A 164 19.23 11.23 -19.74
CA THR A 164 20.05 11.94 -20.73
C THR A 164 21.53 11.57 -20.63
N PHE A 165 22.09 11.51 -19.42
CA PHE A 165 23.54 11.43 -19.21
C PHE A 165 24.05 10.06 -18.72
N PHE A 166 23.25 9.31 -17.97
CA PHE A 166 23.71 8.09 -17.30
C PHE A 166 23.18 6.82 -17.97
N HIS A 167 21.93 6.82 -18.44
CA HIS A 167 21.34 5.66 -19.13
C HIS A 167 21.94 5.41 -20.54
N THR A 168 22.44 6.45 -21.20
CA THR A 168 22.98 6.37 -22.58
C THR A 168 24.39 5.78 -22.64
N SER A 169 25.12 5.77 -21.52
CA SER A 169 26.50 5.25 -21.43
C SER A 169 26.59 3.72 -21.54
N GLY A 170 25.49 3.00 -21.33
CA GLY A 170 25.43 1.52 -21.46
C GLY A 170 25.34 0.99 -22.89
N ARG A 171 25.22 1.85 -23.92
CA ARG A 171 25.09 1.42 -25.34
C ARG A 171 26.38 1.42 -26.15
N LYS A 172 27.51 1.88 -25.61
CA LYS A 172 28.77 2.00 -26.35
C LYS A 172 29.74 0.81 -26.22
N GLY A 173 29.28 -0.33 -25.69
CA GLY A 173 30.14 -1.49 -25.39
C GLY A 173 29.82 -2.80 -26.12
N GLN A 174 29.04 -2.78 -27.20
CA GLN A 174 28.82 -3.95 -28.06
C GLN A 174 28.95 -3.54 -29.52
N GLN A 175 30.19 -3.50 -30.00
CA GLN A 175 30.53 -3.61 -31.42
C GLN A 175 31.87 -4.31 -31.55
#